data_AF-A0A920RI50-F1
#
_entry.id   AF-A0A920RI50-F1
#
_cell.length_a   1.000
_cell.length_b   1.000
_cell.length_c   1.000
_cell.angle_alpha   90.00
_cell.angle_beta   90.00
_cell.angle_gamma   90.00
#
_symmetry.space_group_name_H-M   'P 1'
#
loop_
_entity.id
_entity.type
_entity.pdbx_description
1 polymer ?
#
loop_
_entity_poly.entity_id
_entity_poly.type
_entity_poly.pdbx_seq_one_letter_code
_entity_poly.pdbx_strand_id
1 'polypeptide(L)'
;MPEPVYANIGEIAARESDLRHASISHTVSGGLIVTLPLPEDDHNPETGPDLAFGAQGRADVSFERRASVARFIEDITATDAGGWMSVISLHGGGSPEAMKSEIHRRYPIPERRKLVERLIDRGVASDSFNRSTAQQPGQCCDTGCTKE
;
A
#
# COMPACT_ATOMS: atom_id res chain seq x y z
N MET A 1 -0.07 3.23 24.85
CA MET A 1 0.84 3.52 23.71
C MET A 1 0.86 2.27 22.83
N PRO A 2 0.72 2.39 21.50
CA PRO A 2 0.78 1.22 20.60
C PRO A 2 2.15 0.53 20.69
N GLU A 3 2.19 -0.76 20.37
CA GLU A 3 3.44 -1.51 20.34
C GLU A 3 4.31 -0.99 19.16
N PRO A 4 5.56 -0.57 19.41
CA PRO A 4 6.33 0.16 18.41
C PRO A 4 6.71 -0.65 17.17
N VAL A 5 7.01 -1.95 17.28
CA VAL A 5 7.36 -2.75 16.10
C VAL A 5 6.16 -2.82 15.16
N TYR A 6 4.97 -3.14 15.67
CA TYR A 6 3.75 -3.22 14.85
C TYR A 6 3.32 -1.85 14.31
N ALA A 7 3.47 -0.78 15.08
CA ALA A 7 3.16 0.57 14.62
C ALA A 7 4.05 0.97 13.42
N ASN A 8 5.38 0.79 13.55
CA ASN A 8 6.32 1.10 12.46
C ASN A 8 6.10 0.20 11.23
N ILE A 9 5.79 -1.08 11.42
CA ILE A 9 5.44 -1.99 10.30
C ILE A 9 4.18 -1.50 9.58
N GLY A 10 3.13 -1.16 10.33
CA GLY A 10 1.88 -0.66 9.77
C GLY A 10 2.08 0.62 8.98
N GLU A 11 2.93 1.51 9.48
CA GLU A 11 3.25 2.76 8.82
C GLU A 11 4.07 2.57 7.53
N ILE A 12 5.05 1.66 7.52
CA ILE A 12 5.77 1.28 6.28
C ILE A 12 4.79 0.70 5.26
N ALA A 13 3.92 -0.22 5.68
CA ALA A 13 2.96 -0.88 4.78
C ALA A 13 1.95 0.12 4.19
N ALA A 14 1.46 1.06 5.01
CA ALA A 14 0.55 2.11 4.54
C ALA A 14 1.20 2.97 3.44
N ARG A 15 2.47 3.36 3.62
CA ARG A 15 3.23 4.16 2.66
C ARG A 15 3.39 3.48 1.30
N GLU A 16 3.75 2.20 1.31
CA GLU A 16 3.85 1.41 0.08
C GLU A 16 2.49 1.29 -0.62
N SER A 17 1.42 1.11 0.16
CA SER A 17 0.07 1.02 -0.37
C SER A 17 -0.40 2.33 -0.99
N ASP A 18 -0.16 3.48 -0.36
CA ASP A 18 -0.61 4.79 -0.83
C ASP A 18 -0.02 5.13 -2.20
N LEU A 19 1.30 5.00 -2.36
CA LEU A 19 1.97 5.24 -3.64
C LEU A 19 1.51 4.25 -4.72
N ARG A 20 1.23 3.01 -4.32
CA ARG A 20 0.68 1.99 -5.23
C ARG A 20 -0.75 2.33 -5.64
N HIS A 21 -1.59 2.85 -4.75
CA HIS A 21 -2.95 3.29 -5.06
C HIS A 21 -2.93 4.45 -6.07
N ALA A 22 -2.04 5.43 -5.90
CA ALA A 22 -1.86 6.50 -6.86
C ALA A 22 -1.46 5.97 -8.24
N SER A 23 -0.47 5.08 -8.30
CA SER A 23 -0.01 4.45 -9.55
C SER A 23 -1.13 3.67 -10.28
N ILE A 24 -1.93 2.90 -9.55
CA ILE A 24 -3.08 2.18 -10.12
C ILE A 24 -4.12 3.18 -10.64
N SER A 25 -4.41 4.23 -9.87
CA SER A 25 -5.38 5.26 -10.24
C SER A 25 -4.96 5.97 -11.53
N HIS A 26 -3.68 6.34 -11.66
CA HIS A 26 -3.13 6.92 -12.89
C HIS A 26 -3.24 5.98 -14.09
N THR A 27 -2.90 4.71 -13.88
CA THR A 27 -2.96 3.69 -14.93
C THR A 27 -4.37 3.51 -15.47
N VAL A 28 -5.38 3.46 -14.57
CA VAL A 28 -6.78 3.23 -14.95
C VAL A 28 -7.43 4.51 -15.52
N SER A 29 -7.04 5.69 -15.05
CA SER A 29 -7.65 6.96 -15.47
C SER A 29 -7.13 7.45 -16.82
N GLY A 30 -5.91 7.07 -17.18
CA GLY A 30 -5.24 7.54 -18.39
C GLY A 30 -4.92 9.03 -18.34
N GLY A 31 -4.55 9.61 -19.48
CA GLY A 31 -4.03 10.98 -19.56
C GLY A 31 -5.05 12.10 -19.27
N LEU A 32 -6.35 11.79 -19.17
CA LEU A 32 -7.39 12.81 -18.95
C LEU A 32 -7.16 13.59 -17.65
N ILE A 33 -6.60 12.95 -16.62
CA ILE A 33 -6.32 13.57 -15.31
C ILE A 33 -5.24 14.67 -15.36
N VAL A 34 -4.52 14.84 -16.48
CA VAL A 34 -3.55 15.93 -16.67
C VAL A 34 -3.76 16.70 -17.98
N THR A 35 -4.82 16.40 -18.71
CA THR A 35 -5.13 17.01 -20.01
C THR A 35 -6.57 17.51 -20.12
N LEU A 36 -7.39 17.32 -19.08
CA LEU A 36 -8.70 17.94 -19.03
C LEU A 36 -8.51 19.47 -19.03
N PRO A 37 -9.17 20.21 -19.95
CA PRO A 37 -9.10 21.67 -19.98
C PRO A 37 -9.53 22.29 -18.66
N LEU A 38 -9.16 23.53 -18.42
CA LEU A 38 -9.47 24.23 -17.18
C LEU A 38 -10.96 24.66 -17.13
N PRO A 39 -11.48 25.03 -15.93
CA PRO A 39 -12.89 25.43 -15.77
C PRO A 39 -13.35 26.55 -16.70
N GLU A 40 -12.43 27.43 -17.11
CA GLU A 40 -12.68 28.49 -18.09
C GLU A 40 -13.00 27.97 -19.50
N ASP A 41 -12.47 26.81 -19.87
CA ASP A 41 -12.68 26.20 -21.19
C ASP A 41 -13.82 25.19 -21.18
N ASP A 42 -13.99 24.43 -20.09
CA ASP A 42 -15.01 23.37 -20.00
C ASP A 42 -16.43 23.90 -19.68
N HIS A 43 -16.55 25.04 -19.00
CA HIS A 43 -17.83 25.69 -18.72
C HIS A 43 -18.19 26.77 -19.74
N ASN A 44 -17.30 27.05 -20.70
CA ASN A 44 -17.57 28.02 -21.74
C ASN A 44 -18.63 27.44 -22.72
N PRO A 45 -19.76 28.14 -22.95
CA PRO A 45 -20.82 27.66 -23.82
C PRO A 45 -20.39 27.49 -25.29
N GLU A 46 -19.30 28.13 -25.72
CA GLU A 46 -18.77 28.00 -27.09
C GLU A 46 -17.90 26.74 -27.27
N THR A 47 -17.09 26.37 -26.27
CA THR A 47 -16.13 25.24 -26.35
C THR A 47 -16.62 23.98 -25.65
N GLY A 48 -17.51 24.09 -24.66
CA GLY A 48 -18.06 22.99 -23.89
C GLY A 48 -18.71 21.88 -24.74
N PRO A 49 -19.53 22.19 -25.75
CA PRO A 49 -20.12 21.16 -26.63
C PRO A 49 -19.07 20.34 -27.38
N ASP A 50 -18.02 20.98 -27.89
CA ASP A 50 -16.94 20.31 -28.63
C ASP A 50 -16.09 19.44 -27.70
N LEU A 51 -15.82 19.91 -26.48
CA LEU A 51 -15.15 19.14 -25.45
C LEU A 51 -15.97 17.92 -25.03
N ALA A 52 -17.26 18.09 -24.80
CA ALA A 52 -18.16 17.00 -24.45
C ALA A 52 -18.21 15.95 -25.57
N PHE A 53 -18.22 16.38 -26.84
CA PHE A 53 -18.17 15.48 -27.99
C PHE A 53 -16.82 14.73 -28.10
N GLY A 54 -15.70 15.45 -28.02
CA GLY A 54 -14.36 14.88 -28.22
C GLY A 54 -13.87 14.01 -27.06
N ALA A 55 -14.31 14.31 -25.83
CA ALA A 55 -13.95 13.58 -24.62
C ALA A 55 -15.08 12.68 -24.09
N GLN A 56 -16.10 12.40 -24.90
CA GLN A 56 -17.13 11.44 -24.54
C GLN A 56 -16.52 10.03 -24.36
N GLY A 57 -16.97 9.33 -23.32
CA GLY A 57 -16.61 7.94 -23.06
C GLY A 57 -17.71 6.98 -23.52
N ARG A 58 -18.09 6.05 -22.63
CA ARG A 58 -19.25 5.19 -22.87
C ARG A 58 -20.53 6.02 -22.96
N ALA A 59 -21.47 5.59 -23.79
CA ALA A 59 -22.73 6.32 -24.02
C ALA A 59 -23.66 6.39 -22.79
N ASP A 60 -23.51 5.49 -21.83
CA ASP A 60 -24.27 5.46 -20.57
C ASP A 60 -23.69 6.36 -19.47
N VAL A 61 -22.55 7.03 -19.71
CA VAL A 61 -21.89 7.92 -18.76
C VAL A 61 -21.74 9.31 -19.37
N SER A 62 -22.30 10.34 -18.72
CA SER A 62 -22.17 11.71 -19.21
C SER A 62 -20.72 12.21 -19.11
N PHE A 63 -20.33 13.11 -20.01
CA PHE A 63 -19.01 13.73 -20.01
C PHE A 63 -18.71 14.43 -18.67
N GLU A 64 -19.67 15.16 -18.11
CA GLU A 64 -19.50 15.93 -16.86
C GLU A 64 -19.14 15.03 -15.68
N ARG A 65 -19.76 13.83 -15.59
CA ARG A 65 -19.43 12.84 -14.57
C ARG A 65 -18.02 12.32 -14.74
N ARG A 66 -17.61 12.02 -15.98
CA ARG A 66 -16.26 11.55 -16.29
C ARG A 66 -15.21 12.63 -15.95
N ALA A 67 -15.46 13.88 -16.36
CA ALA A 67 -14.62 15.04 -16.08
C ALA A 67 -14.50 15.28 -14.56
N SER A 68 -15.59 15.18 -13.80
CA SER A 68 -15.57 15.34 -12.34
C SER A 68 -14.67 14.31 -11.65
N VAL A 69 -14.75 13.04 -12.07
CA VAL A 69 -13.88 11.99 -11.52
C VAL A 69 -12.41 12.22 -11.93
N ALA A 70 -12.17 12.63 -13.17
CA ALA A 70 -10.82 12.94 -13.63
C ALA A 70 -10.18 14.08 -12.83
N ARG A 71 -10.93 15.17 -12.57
CA ARG A 71 -10.48 16.28 -11.71
C ARG A 71 -10.23 15.85 -10.27
N PHE A 72 -11.08 14.99 -9.72
CA PHE A 72 -10.86 14.49 -8.36
C PHE A 72 -9.54 13.70 -8.25
N ILE A 73 -9.25 12.85 -9.24
CA ILE A 73 -8.00 12.07 -9.27
C ILE A 73 -6.80 12.99 -9.49
N GLU A 74 -6.91 13.97 -10.40
CA GLU A 74 -5.92 15.03 -10.57
C GLU A 74 -5.62 15.73 -9.23
N ASP A 75 -6.65 16.17 -8.52
CA ASP A 75 -6.50 16.96 -7.29
C ASP A 75 -5.76 16.20 -6.18
N ILE A 76 -6.02 14.91 -6.02
CA ILE A 76 -5.37 14.12 -4.97
C ILE A 76 -4.03 13.53 -5.40
N THR A 77 -3.60 13.66 -6.66
CA THR A 77 -2.38 12.99 -7.15
C THR A 77 -1.42 13.81 -8.02
N ALA A 78 -1.84 14.93 -8.59
CA ALA A 78 -1.09 15.67 -9.60
C ALA A 78 -1.05 17.20 -9.38
N THR A 79 -1.87 17.74 -8.47
CA THR A 79 -1.79 19.16 -8.07
C THR A 79 -0.72 19.39 -7.00
N ASP A 80 -0.53 20.65 -6.60
CA ASP A 80 0.33 21.00 -5.46
C ASP A 80 -0.08 20.25 -4.18
N ALA A 81 -1.38 20.17 -3.90
CA ALA A 81 -1.92 19.43 -2.77
C ALA A 81 -1.65 17.92 -2.89
N GLY A 82 -1.89 17.33 -4.08
CA GLY A 82 -1.60 15.92 -4.35
C GLY A 82 -0.11 15.58 -4.24
N GLY A 83 0.76 16.45 -4.76
CA GLY A 83 2.21 16.32 -4.66
C GLY A 83 2.70 16.40 -3.21
N TRP A 84 2.20 17.38 -2.45
CA TRP A 84 2.48 17.49 -1.01
C TRP A 84 1.98 16.25 -0.25
N MET A 85 0.76 15.77 -0.55
CA MET A 85 0.17 14.59 0.09
C MET A 85 1.01 13.33 -0.18
N SER A 86 1.54 13.15 -1.39
CA SER A 86 2.46 12.05 -1.72
C SER A 86 3.74 12.08 -0.87
N VAL A 87 4.33 13.27 -0.69
CA VAL A 87 5.59 13.39 0.07
C VAL A 87 5.35 13.23 1.56
N ILE A 88 4.29 13.84 2.11
CA ILE A 88 3.97 13.73 3.53
C ILE A 88 3.47 12.33 3.89
N SER A 89 2.76 11.62 3.01
CA SER A 89 2.45 10.19 3.25
C SER A 89 3.74 9.38 3.40
N LEU A 90 4.74 9.61 2.53
CA LEU A 90 5.99 8.87 2.57
C LEU A 90 6.89 9.23 3.78
N HIS A 91 6.85 10.47 4.27
CA HIS A 91 7.80 10.99 5.27
C HIS A 91 7.19 11.40 6.61
N GLY A 92 5.87 11.53 6.71
CA GLY A 92 5.16 11.88 7.94
C GLY A 92 5.54 10.92 9.05
N GLY A 93 5.89 11.42 10.25
CA GLY A 93 6.35 10.58 11.35
C GLY A 93 7.81 10.09 11.26
N GLY A 94 8.51 10.35 10.15
CA GLY A 94 9.92 9.99 9.91
C GLY A 94 10.08 9.11 8.68
N SER A 95 11.23 9.14 7.99
CA SER A 95 11.43 8.39 6.74
C SER A 95 11.36 6.86 6.94
N PRO A 96 11.12 6.07 5.88
CA PRO A 96 11.09 4.60 5.94
C PRO A 96 12.28 3.97 6.68
N GLU A 97 13.47 4.52 6.46
CA GLU A 97 14.70 4.05 7.12
C GLU A 97 14.73 4.35 8.62
N ALA A 98 14.11 5.44 9.08
CA ALA A 98 13.99 5.74 10.49
C ALA A 98 13.13 4.68 11.21
N MET A 99 12.02 4.29 10.58
CA MET A 99 11.14 3.25 11.12
C MET A 99 11.77 1.86 11.08
N LYS A 100 12.46 1.50 9.99
CA LYS A 100 13.25 0.25 9.93
C LYS A 100 14.30 0.19 11.04
N SER A 101 14.97 1.30 11.30
CA SER A 101 15.94 1.41 12.41
C SER A 101 15.27 1.19 13.76
N GLU A 102 14.08 1.74 13.98
CA GLU A 102 13.31 1.55 15.21
C GLU A 102 12.81 0.11 15.38
N ILE A 103 12.36 -0.53 14.29
CA ILE A 103 12.03 -1.97 14.27
C ILE A 103 13.25 -2.79 14.66
N HIS A 104 14.41 -2.53 14.04
CA HIS A 104 15.64 -3.25 14.36
C HIS A 104 16.04 -3.09 15.84
N ARG A 105 15.86 -1.89 16.41
CA ARG A 105 16.18 -1.60 17.81
C ARG A 105 15.29 -2.35 18.81
N ARG A 106 14.01 -2.59 18.46
CA ARG A 106 13.02 -3.17 19.37
C ARG A 106 12.67 -4.63 19.11
N TYR A 107 12.90 -5.13 17.90
CA TYR A 107 12.63 -6.52 17.56
C TYR A 107 13.64 -7.46 18.24
N PRO A 108 13.21 -8.54 18.91
CA PRO A 108 14.10 -9.40 19.70
C PRO A 108 14.91 -10.37 18.81
N ILE A 109 15.79 -9.83 17.96
CA ILE A 109 16.63 -10.62 17.03
C ILE A 109 17.41 -11.74 17.74
N PRO A 110 18.06 -11.51 18.91
CA PRO A 110 18.79 -12.58 19.60
C PRO A 110 17.91 -13.76 20.02
N GLU A 111 16.67 -13.50 20.44
CA GLU A 111 15.72 -14.55 20.83
C GLU A 111 15.23 -15.33 19.60
N ARG A 112 14.95 -14.64 18.49
CA ARG A 112 14.59 -15.29 17.22
C ARG A 112 15.73 -16.14 16.68
N ARG A 113 16.97 -15.68 16.81
CA ARG A 113 18.16 -16.45 16.45
C ARG A 113 18.26 -17.73 17.29
N LYS A 114 18.14 -17.64 18.62
CA LYS A 114 18.14 -18.82 19.50
C LYS A 114 17.03 -19.81 19.17
N LEU A 115 15.85 -19.31 18.81
CA LEU A 115 14.74 -20.16 18.37
C LEU A 115 15.11 -20.95 17.09
N VAL A 116 15.68 -20.28 16.09
CA VAL A 116 16.11 -20.93 14.85
C VAL A 116 17.24 -21.94 15.09
N GLU A 117 18.24 -21.61 15.92
CA GLU A 117 19.31 -22.52 16.33
C GLU A 117 18.73 -23.80 16.96
N ARG A 118 17.79 -23.67 17.91
CA ARG A 118 17.10 -24.84 18.51
C ARG A 118 16.37 -25.70 17.47
N LEU A 119 15.75 -25.09 16.46
CA LEU A 119 15.04 -25.83 15.41
C LEU A 119 16.01 -26.58 14.49
N ILE A 120 17.18 -26.00 14.20
CA ILE A 120 18.24 -26.64 13.42
C ILE A 120 18.83 -27.83 14.18
N ASP A 121 19.14 -27.67 15.47
CA ASP A 121 19.69 -28.74 16.32
C ASP A 121 18.74 -29.95 16.41
N ARG A 122 17.42 -29.72 16.27
CA ARG A 122 16.39 -30.77 16.23
C ARG A 122 16.31 -31.50 14.89
N GLY A 123 17.15 -31.17 13.91
CA GLY A 123 17.13 -31.81 12.59
C GLY A 123 15.94 -31.41 11.71
N VAL A 124 15.19 -30.36 12.06
CA VAL A 124 14.01 -29.90 11.29
C VAL A 124 14.39 -29.53 9.84
N ALA A 125 15.62 -29.11 9.60
CA ALA A 125 16.13 -28.78 8.26
C ALA A 125 16.61 -30.00 7.46
N SER A 126 16.99 -31.10 8.12
CA SER A 126 17.55 -32.31 7.50
C SER A 126 16.52 -33.42 7.30
N ASP A 127 15.44 -33.44 8.09
CA ASP A 127 14.35 -34.40 7.91
C ASP A 127 13.60 -34.08 6.62
N SER A 128 13.72 -34.96 5.62
CA SER A 128 12.87 -34.99 4.44
C SER A 128 11.43 -35.27 4.88
N PHE A 129 10.71 -34.22 5.28
CA PHE A 129 9.26 -34.16 5.51
C PHE A 129 8.57 -35.51 5.73
N ASN A 130 8.82 -36.16 6.86
CA ASN A 130 7.77 -37.01 7.41
C ASN A 130 6.77 -36.02 8.05
N ARG A 131 5.95 -35.39 7.20
CA ARG A 131 4.87 -34.50 7.62
C ARG A 131 3.95 -35.34 8.49
N SER A 132 4.21 -35.34 9.80
CA SER A 132 3.23 -35.76 10.78
C SER A 132 2.00 -34.88 10.54
N THR A 133 1.00 -35.45 9.88
CA THR A 133 -0.35 -34.90 9.72
C THR A 133 -1.10 -34.94 11.05
N ALA A 134 -0.40 -34.95 12.18
CA ALA A 134 -1.00 -34.78 13.49
C ALA A 134 -1.66 -33.40 13.51
N GLN A 135 -2.95 -33.39 13.19
CA GLN A 135 -3.85 -32.29 13.47
C GLN A 135 -3.64 -31.89 14.92
N GLN A 136 -2.98 -30.76 15.14
CA GLN A 136 -2.96 -30.09 16.43
C GLN A 136 -3.65 -28.74 16.20
N PRO A 137 -4.89 -28.59 16.67
CA PRO A 137 -5.58 -27.30 16.62
C PRO A 137 -4.84 -26.32 17.55
N GLY A 138 -4.29 -25.26 16.97
CA GLY A 138 -4.20 -23.96 17.65
C GLY A 138 -2.95 -23.60 18.47
N GLN A 139 -2.04 -24.51 18.83
CA GLN A 139 -0.84 -24.13 19.59
C GLN A 139 0.41 -24.91 19.18
N CYS A 140 1.18 -24.37 18.24
CA CYS A 140 2.58 -24.77 18.09
C CYS A 140 3.38 -24.14 19.25
N CYS A 141 3.79 -24.93 20.24
CA CYS A 141 4.78 -24.51 21.22
C CYS A 141 6.19 -24.55 20.61
N ASP A 142 7.06 -23.61 21.02
CA ASP A 142 8.45 -23.57 20.56
C ASP A 142 9.28 -24.76 21.09
N THR A 143 8.81 -25.43 22.13
CA THR A 143 9.37 -26.66 22.70
C THR A 143 9.00 -27.94 21.92
N GLY A 144 7.96 -27.92 21.08
CA GLY A 144 7.42 -29.11 20.41
C GLY A 144 6.73 -30.09 21.37
N CYS A 145 6.20 -31.19 20.83
CA CYS A 145 5.58 -32.24 21.65
C CYS A 145 6.65 -33.00 22.45
N THR A 146 6.74 -32.75 23.76
CA THR A 146 7.56 -33.54 24.69
C THR A 146 6.80 -34.79 25.13
N LYS A 147 7.41 -35.97 25.01
CA LYS A 147 6.93 -37.19 25.66
C LYS A 147 7.48 -37.18 27.09
N GLU A 148 6.61 -37.10 28.10
CA GLU A 148 6.97 -37.59 29.44
C GLU A 148 7.14 -39.11 29.42
#